data_AF-X0VBR7-F1
#
_entry.id   AF-X0VBR7-F1
#
_cell.length_a   1.000
_cell.length_b   1.000
_cell.length_c   1.000
_cell.angle_alpha   90.00
_cell.angle_beta   90.00
_cell.angle_gamma   90.00
#
_symmetry.space_group_name_H-M   'P 1'
#
loop_
_entity.id
_entity.type
_entity.pdbx_description
1 polymer ?
#
loop_
_entity_poly.entity_id
_entity_poly.type
_entity_poly.pdbx_seq_one_letter_code
_entity_poly.pdbx_strand_id
1 'polypeptide(L)'
;MFGTDINNKGKKEKNQKVKAGPCIFPFTYKWKEHNKCVATEKGDICATSLSTKRPQKRTLKTYGYCTKKPKIVIKKSTIRKIKKLKGKKVTLKKIDKKKKKSNKTKPTIRVKMPKKIRIKKKTTPKSKGLNKSLLGILGELEE
;
A
#
# COMPACT_ATOMS: atom_id res chain seq x y z
N MET A 1 -10.78 -2.10 -0.65
CA MET A 1 -11.29 -0.89 0.04
C MET A 1 -10.14 0.09 0.20
N PHE A 2 -10.36 1.39 0.05
CA PHE A 2 -9.30 2.40 0.21
C PHE A 2 -9.68 3.39 1.32
N GLY A 3 -8.73 3.64 2.22
CA GLY A 3 -8.86 4.60 3.31
C GLY A 3 -8.30 5.95 2.89
N THR A 4 -9.01 7.03 3.22
CA THR A 4 -8.59 8.42 2.99
C THR A 4 -8.29 9.12 4.32
N ASP A 5 -7.76 10.34 4.24
CA ASP A 5 -7.52 11.25 5.36
C ASP A 5 -8.69 12.21 5.61
N ILE A 6 -9.81 12.02 4.91
CA ILE A 6 -11.00 12.87 4.98
C ILE A 6 -12.07 12.16 5.83
N ASN A 7 -12.53 12.83 6.88
CA ASN A 7 -13.56 12.31 7.77
C ASN A 7 -14.98 12.41 7.16
N ASN A 8 -15.98 11.89 7.86
CA ASN A 8 -17.39 11.96 7.45
C ASN A 8 -17.95 13.39 7.28
N LYS A 9 -17.30 14.40 7.87
CA LYS A 9 -17.65 15.83 7.74
C LYS A 9 -16.94 16.52 6.56
N GLY A 10 -16.19 15.77 5.74
CA GLY A 10 -15.42 16.32 4.63
C GLY A 10 -14.15 17.08 5.05
N LYS A 11 -13.75 17.01 6.32
CA LYS A 11 -12.54 17.68 6.82
C LYS A 11 -11.35 16.73 6.78
N LYS A 12 -10.20 17.22 6.34
CA LYS A 12 -8.93 16.51 6.39
C LYS A 12 -8.38 16.48 7.81
N GLU A 13 -8.13 15.27 8.33
CA GLU A 13 -7.61 15.06 9.67
C GLU A 13 -6.07 15.16 9.65
N LYS A 14 -5.49 16.02 10.51
CA LYS A 14 -4.04 16.29 10.53
C LYS A 14 -3.26 15.36 11.46
N ASN A 15 -3.92 14.38 12.08
CA ASN A 15 -3.29 13.45 13.01
C ASN A 15 -2.28 12.54 12.29
N GLN A 16 -1.07 12.38 12.83
CA GLN A 16 -0.02 11.52 12.26
C GLN A 16 -0.44 10.04 12.11
N LYS A 17 -1.44 9.59 12.90
CA LYS A 17 -2.00 8.24 12.82
C LYS A 17 -2.94 8.06 11.62
N VAL A 18 -3.41 9.14 11.01
CA VAL A 18 -4.27 9.10 9.82
C VAL A 18 -3.41 9.14 8.58
N LYS A 19 -3.49 8.07 7.78
CA LYS A 19 -2.79 7.95 6.50
C LYS A 19 -3.71 7.35 5.46
N ALA A 20 -3.78 7.99 4.30
CA ALA A 20 -4.45 7.43 3.14
C ALA A 20 -3.69 6.19 2.63
N GLY A 21 -4.42 5.17 2.20
CA GLY A 21 -3.82 3.91 1.74
C GLY A 21 -4.82 2.77 1.59
N PRO A 22 -4.36 1.62 1.05
CA PRO A 22 -5.18 0.42 0.99
C PRO A 22 -5.53 -0.08 2.39
N CYS A 23 -6.80 -0.46 2.60
CA CYS A 23 -7.21 -1.06 3.87
C CYS A 23 -6.69 -2.50 4.01
N ILE A 24 -6.18 -2.85 5.18
CA ILE A 24 -5.68 -4.17 5.54
C ILE A 24 -6.67 -4.83 6.50
N PHE A 25 -7.08 -6.06 6.20
CA PHE A 25 -7.95 -6.89 7.04
C PHE A 25 -7.33 -8.29 7.22
N PRO A 26 -7.56 -8.98 8.35
CA PRO A 26 -8.05 -8.48 9.63
C PRO A 26 -7.08 -7.49 10.29
N PHE A 27 -7.61 -6.65 11.18
CA PHE A 27 -6.83 -5.82 12.08
C PHE A 27 -7.46 -5.73 13.48
N THR A 28 -6.63 -5.50 14.50
CA THR A 28 -7.07 -5.32 15.87
C THR A 28 -7.19 -3.84 16.21
N TYR A 29 -8.35 -3.43 16.72
CA TYR A 29 -8.62 -2.10 17.24
C TYR A 29 -9.35 -2.22 18.59
N LYS A 30 -8.94 -1.46 19.60
CA LYS A 30 -9.55 -1.52 20.95
C LYS A 30 -9.72 -2.97 21.45
N TRP A 31 -8.69 -3.79 21.28
CA TRP A 31 -8.65 -5.21 21.68
C TRP A 31 -9.62 -6.15 20.96
N LYS A 32 -10.28 -5.68 19.88
CA LYS A 32 -11.18 -6.49 19.07
C LYS A 32 -10.66 -6.61 17.64
N GLU A 33 -10.82 -7.79 17.06
CA GLU A 33 -10.47 -8.02 15.65
C GLU A 33 -11.62 -7.59 14.75
N HIS A 34 -11.27 -6.91 13.65
CA HIS A 34 -12.22 -6.42 12.68
C HIS A 34 -11.81 -6.82 11.26
N ASN A 35 -12.76 -7.47 10.58
CA ASN A 35 -12.67 -7.85 9.16
C ASN A 35 -13.31 -6.82 8.22
N LYS A 36 -13.84 -5.74 8.78
CA LYS A 36 -14.58 -4.69 8.08
C LYS A 36 -14.24 -3.33 8.68
N CYS A 37 -14.64 -2.26 8.00
CA CYS A 37 -14.48 -0.91 8.54
C CYS A 37 -15.25 -0.78 9.86
N VAL A 38 -14.64 -0.08 10.81
CA VAL A 38 -15.20 0.12 12.15
C VAL A 38 -15.83 1.50 12.23
N ALA A 39 -17.11 1.57 12.60
CA ALA A 39 -17.80 2.83 12.79
C ALA A 39 -17.22 3.59 13.99
N THR A 40 -16.86 4.85 13.76
CA THR A 40 -16.46 5.80 14.80
C THR A 40 -17.23 7.11 14.61
N GLU A 41 -17.21 8.00 15.59
CA GLU A 41 -17.88 9.30 15.54
C GLU A 41 -17.48 10.15 14.31
N LYS A 42 -16.22 10.03 13.88
CA LYS A 42 -15.66 10.76 12.74
C LYS A 42 -15.80 10.00 11.40
N GLY A 43 -16.41 8.83 11.41
CA GLY A 43 -16.62 7.99 10.24
C GLY A 43 -16.07 6.57 10.39
N ASP A 44 -16.32 5.75 9.39
CA ASP A 44 -15.85 4.37 9.36
C ASP A 44 -14.34 4.34 9.11
N ILE A 45 -13.57 3.56 9.88
CA ILE A 45 -12.10 3.47 9.76
C ILE A 45 -11.61 2.07 9.38
N CYS A 46 -10.46 1.99 8.71
CA CYS A 46 -9.72 0.75 8.46
C CYS A 46 -8.23 0.92 8.76
N ALA A 47 -7.52 -0.17 9.02
CA ALA A 47 -6.06 -0.13 9.16
C ALA A 47 -5.38 0.08 7.81
N THR A 48 -4.43 1.01 7.74
CA THR A 48 -3.56 1.21 6.57
C THR A 48 -2.13 0.71 6.81
N SER A 49 -1.75 0.55 8.08
CA SER A 49 -0.55 -0.19 8.47
C SER A 49 -0.75 -0.90 9.80
N LEU A 50 -0.06 -2.02 9.98
CA LEU A 50 -0.06 -2.81 11.21
C LEU A 50 1.20 -2.51 12.02
N SER A 51 1.13 -2.75 13.32
CA SER A 51 2.27 -2.61 14.23
C SER A 51 3.30 -3.71 13.97
N THR A 52 4.57 -3.34 13.85
CA THR A 52 5.69 -4.28 13.71
C THR A 52 6.22 -4.75 15.06
N LYS A 53 5.80 -4.15 16.18
CA LYS A 53 6.32 -4.47 17.53
C LYS A 53 6.03 -5.91 17.96
N ARG A 54 4.87 -6.44 17.56
CA ARG A 54 4.51 -7.84 17.76
C ARG A 54 3.83 -8.35 16.49
N PRO A 55 4.53 -9.06 15.60
CA PRO A 55 3.97 -9.52 14.33
C PRO A 55 2.77 -10.46 14.53
N GLN A 56 2.72 -11.20 15.64
CA GLN A 56 1.59 -12.06 16.00
C GLN A 56 0.29 -11.26 16.26
N LYS A 57 0.40 -10.02 16.75
CA LYS A 57 -0.75 -9.16 17.04
C LYS A 57 -0.91 -8.15 15.93
N ARG A 58 -1.95 -8.31 15.10
CA ARG A 58 -2.28 -7.40 13.98
C ARG A 58 -2.88 -6.07 14.44
N THR A 59 -2.30 -5.44 15.47
CA THR A 59 -2.75 -4.14 15.99
C THR A 59 -2.53 -3.06 14.95
N LEU A 60 -3.56 -2.26 14.67
CA LEU A 60 -3.40 -1.14 13.74
C LEU A 60 -2.41 -0.11 14.27
N LYS A 61 -1.51 0.37 13.39
CA LYS A 61 -0.56 1.44 13.67
C LYS A 61 -1.05 2.76 13.10
N THR A 62 -1.49 2.74 11.84
CA THR A 62 -2.17 3.86 11.19
C THR A 62 -3.50 3.41 10.62
N TYR A 63 -4.43 4.35 10.51
CA TYR A 63 -5.74 4.10 9.94
C TYR A 63 -6.08 5.14 8.86
N GLY A 64 -7.08 4.81 8.06
CA GLY A 64 -7.72 5.73 7.13
C GLY A 64 -9.24 5.63 7.25
N TYR A 65 -9.93 6.69 6.85
CA TYR A 65 -11.38 6.72 6.78
C TYR A 65 -11.86 5.97 5.53
N CYS A 66 -12.71 4.97 5.72
CA CYS A 66 -13.25 4.18 4.64
C CYS A 66 -14.15 5.03 3.75
N THR A 67 -13.80 5.07 2.47
CA THR A 67 -14.70 5.65 1.46
C THR A 67 -15.77 4.62 1.12
N LYS A 68 -17.03 4.92 1.44
CA LYS A 68 -18.15 4.22 0.79
C LYS A 68 -18.01 4.56 -0.68
N LYS A 69 -17.82 3.54 -1.54
CA LYS A 69 -17.69 3.76 -3.00
C LYS A 69 -18.76 4.79 -3.40
N PRO A 70 -18.40 5.89 -4.07
CA PRO A 70 -19.42 6.81 -4.54
C PRO A 70 -20.38 5.98 -5.39
N LYS A 71 -21.67 6.00 -5.06
CA LYS A 71 -22.68 5.47 -5.97
C LYS A 71 -22.47 6.28 -7.25
N ILE A 72 -21.92 5.67 -8.30
CA ILE A 72 -21.79 6.34 -9.59
C ILE A 72 -23.22 6.51 -10.09
N VAL A 73 -23.81 7.67 -9.80
CA VAL A 73 -25.13 8.02 -10.31
C VAL A 73 -24.95 8.40 -11.77
N ILE A 74 -24.91 7.39 -12.64
CA ILE A 74 -24.86 7.62 -14.08
C ILE A 74 -26.22 8.21 -14.46
N LYS A 75 -26.24 9.46 -14.95
CA LYS A 75 -27.47 10.10 -15.45
C LYS A 75 -28.15 9.16 -16.45
N LYS A 76 -29.48 9.04 -16.37
CA LYS A 76 -30.26 8.11 -17.20
C LYS A 76 -30.05 8.35 -18.70
N SER A 77 -29.76 9.60 -19.09
CA SER A 77 -29.36 9.99 -20.45
C SER A 77 -28.03 9.35 -20.90
N THR A 78 -27.01 9.33 -20.04
CA THR A 78 -25.72 8.68 -20.31
C THR A 78 -25.89 7.16 -20.44
N ILE A 79 -26.73 6.53 -19.61
CA ILE A 79 -27.08 5.11 -19.74
C ILE A 79 -27.78 4.83 -21.08
N ARG A 80 -28.74 5.67 -21.51
CA ARG A 80 -29.40 5.56 -22.82
C ARG A 80 -28.40 5.69 -23.97
N LYS A 81 -27.42 6.60 -23.87
CA LYS A 81 -26.37 6.80 -24.89
C LYS A 81 -25.43 5.59 -24.98
N ILE A 82 -25.02 5.01 -23.85
CA ILE A 82 -24.20 3.78 -23.80
C ILE A 82 -24.98 2.57 -24.36
N LYS A 83 -26.29 2.44 -24.07
CA LYS A 83 -27.14 1.39 -24.66
C LYS A 83 -27.26 1.53 -26.18
N LYS A 84 -27.44 2.76 -26.70
CA LYS A 84 -27.44 3.04 -28.15
C LYS A 84 -26.10 2.69 -28.82
N LEU A 85 -24.98 2.88 -28.13
CA LEU A 85 -23.65 2.52 -28.61
C LEU A 85 -23.39 1.00 -28.62
N LYS A 86 -23.90 0.25 -27.63
CA LYS A 86 -23.81 -1.22 -27.60
C LYS A 86 -24.60 -1.92 -28.71
N GLY A 87 -25.57 -1.25 -29.33
CA GLY A 87 -26.30 -1.73 -30.51
C GLY A 87 -25.50 -1.61 -31.83
N LYS A 88 -24.43 -0.80 -31.87
CA LYS A 88 -23.49 -0.79 -33.00
C LYS A 88 -22.46 -1.89 -32.78
N LYS A 89 -22.73 -3.10 -33.27
CA LYS A 89 -21.68 -4.11 -33.53
C LYS A 89 -20.65 -3.45 -34.45
N VAL A 90 -19.55 -2.94 -33.91
CA VAL A 90 -18.34 -2.72 -34.71
C VAL A 90 -17.82 -4.11 -35.02
N THR A 91 -18.13 -4.60 -36.22
CA THR A 91 -17.50 -5.80 -36.76
C THR A 91 -16.02 -5.54 -36.81
N LEU A 92 -15.25 -6.27 -36.00
CA LEU A 92 -13.81 -6.38 -36.16
C LEU A 92 -13.58 -6.91 -37.58
N LYS A 93 -13.20 -6.04 -38.52
CA LYS A 93 -12.68 -6.48 -39.81
C LYS A 93 -11.46 -7.35 -39.48
N LYS A 94 -11.53 -8.63 -39.85
CA LYS A 94 -10.40 -9.56 -39.84
C LYS A 94 -9.25 -8.86 -40.56
N ILE A 95 -8.17 -8.55 -39.83
CA ILE A 95 -6.92 -8.13 -40.46
C ILE A 95 -6.20 -9.42 -40.79
N ASP A 96 -6.26 -9.78 -42.07
CA ASP A 96 -5.59 -10.95 -42.63
C ASP A 96 -4.08 -10.91 -42.37
N LYS A 97 -3.53 -12.09 -42.02
CA LYS A 97 -2.10 -12.32 -41.88
C LYS A 97 -1.39 -12.04 -43.21
N LYS A 98 -0.64 -10.95 -43.31
CA LYS A 98 0.46 -10.85 -44.30
C LYS A 98 1.72 -10.28 -43.65
N LYS A 99 2.69 -11.18 -43.51
CA LYS A 99 4.07 -10.97 -43.06
C LYS A 99 4.79 -10.07 -44.06
N LYS A 100 5.32 -8.90 -43.65
CA LYS A 100 6.50 -8.27 -44.28
C LYS A 100 7.22 -7.30 -43.32
N LYS A 101 8.55 -7.43 -43.37
CA LYS A 101 9.67 -6.83 -42.63
C LYS A 101 9.66 -5.28 -42.66
N SER A 102 9.98 -4.62 -41.53
CA SER A 102 11.11 -3.68 -41.34
C SER A 102 10.86 -2.51 -40.36
N ASN A 103 11.70 -2.47 -39.31
CA ASN A 103 12.32 -1.32 -38.63
C ASN A 103 11.52 -0.20 -37.92
N LYS A 104 11.95 0.00 -36.65
CA LYS A 104 11.97 1.22 -35.80
C LYS A 104 11.01 1.30 -34.59
N THR A 105 11.65 0.99 -33.44
CA THR A 105 11.58 1.65 -32.12
C THR A 105 10.31 1.54 -31.26
N LYS A 106 10.41 0.64 -30.26
CA LYS A 106 9.60 0.55 -29.04
C LYS A 106 9.80 1.82 -28.17
N PRO A 107 8.75 2.49 -27.66
CA PRO A 107 8.93 3.45 -26.58
C PRO A 107 9.10 2.69 -25.26
N THR A 108 10.35 2.36 -24.91
CA THR A 108 10.69 1.94 -23.54
C THR A 108 10.76 3.17 -22.65
N ILE A 109 9.81 3.30 -21.71
CA ILE A 109 9.95 4.24 -20.60
C ILE A 109 11.14 3.78 -19.77
N ARG A 110 12.29 4.45 -19.94
CA ARG A 110 13.48 4.25 -19.12
C ARG A 110 13.25 4.92 -17.76
N VAL A 111 12.90 4.15 -16.75
CA VAL A 111 13.05 4.61 -15.36
C VAL A 111 14.55 4.59 -15.06
N LYS A 112 15.18 5.77 -14.91
CA LYS A 112 16.56 5.87 -14.43
C LYS A 112 16.59 5.46 -12.96
N MET A 113 17.15 4.28 -12.68
CA MET A 113 17.49 3.83 -11.33
C MET A 113 18.65 4.70 -10.79
N PRO A 114 18.60 5.20 -9.54
CA PRO A 114 19.73 5.93 -8.97
C PRO A 114 20.98 5.02 -8.87
N LYS A 115 22.14 5.56 -9.22
CA LYS A 115 23.43 4.85 -9.21
C LYS A 115 23.78 4.40 -7.78
N LYS A 116 24.17 3.13 -7.68
CA LYS A 116 24.75 2.47 -6.49
C LYS A 116 25.86 3.36 -5.90
N ILE A 117 25.69 3.78 -4.64
CA ILE A 117 26.76 4.42 -3.86
C ILE A 117 27.89 3.39 -3.73
N ARG A 118 29.08 3.73 -4.23
CA ARG A 118 30.31 2.94 -4.05
C ARG A 118 30.74 3.08 -2.58
N ILE A 119 30.59 2.01 -1.81
CA ILE A 119 31.27 1.88 -0.53
C ILE A 119 32.77 1.76 -0.85
N LYS A 120 33.56 2.77 -0.49
CA LYS A 120 35.02 2.68 -0.53
C LYS A 120 35.43 1.60 0.48
N LYS A 121 36.17 0.57 0.03
CA LYS A 121 36.87 -0.36 0.93
C LYS A 121 37.85 0.48 1.77
N LYS A 122 37.53 0.68 3.05
CA LYS A 122 38.55 1.09 4.03
C LYS A 122 39.38 -0.16 4.33
N THR A 123 40.69 0.00 4.19
CA THR A 123 41.72 -0.91 4.66
C THR A 123 41.50 -1.25 6.13
N THR A 124 41.73 -2.51 6.47
CA THR A 124 41.64 -3.08 7.82
C THR A 124 42.66 -2.45 8.76
N PRO A 125 42.27 -1.92 9.94
CA PRO A 125 43.13 -1.91 11.09
C PRO A 125 42.98 -3.24 11.85
N LYS A 126 44.08 -4.00 11.82
CA LYS A 126 44.53 -5.04 12.77
C LYS A 126 43.65 -5.18 14.02
N SER A 127 42.92 -6.29 14.14
CA SER A 127 42.26 -6.69 15.40
C SER A 127 43.33 -7.01 16.44
N LYS A 128 43.61 -6.07 17.34
CA LYS A 128 44.29 -6.34 18.60
C LYS A 128 43.24 -6.78 19.62
N GLY A 129 43.44 -7.97 20.17
CA GLY A 129 43.13 -8.30 21.57
C GLY A 129 41.67 -8.56 21.94
N LEU A 130 41.40 -9.84 22.25
CA LEU A 130 40.33 -10.27 23.15
C LEU A 130 40.40 -9.49 24.47
N ASN A 131 39.31 -8.86 24.92
CA ASN A 131 39.16 -8.48 26.33
C ASN A 131 38.08 -9.36 26.96
N LYS A 132 38.55 -10.23 27.85
CA LYS A 132 37.87 -11.36 28.50
C LYS A 132 36.99 -10.94 29.68
N SER A 133 36.31 -9.79 29.63
CA SER A 133 35.63 -9.20 30.80
C SER A 133 34.11 -9.05 30.71
N LEU A 134 33.46 -9.55 29.65
CA LEU A 134 31.99 -9.50 29.51
C LEU A 134 31.38 -10.89 29.30
N LEU A 135 32.04 -11.91 29.87
CA LEU A 135 31.54 -13.29 29.97
C LEU A 135 31.24 -13.68 31.42
N GLY A 136 31.21 -12.70 32.34
CA GLY A 136 31.05 -12.90 33.78
C GLY A 136 29.92 -12.12 34.44
N ILE A 137 28.85 -11.75 33.70
CA ILE A 137 27.67 -11.06 34.29
C ILE A 137 26.36 -11.82 33.94
N LEU A 138 26.45 -13.11 33.66
CA LEU A 138 25.29 -14.00 33.41
C LEU A 138 25.39 -15.24 34.30
N GLY A 139 25.49 -15.01 35.60
CA GLY A 139 25.46 -16.06 36.62
C GLY A 139 25.54 -15.42 38.00
N GLU A 140 24.38 -15.04 38.54
CA GLU A 140 24.06 -14.80 39.96
C GLU A 140 22.76 -13.96 40.03
N LEU A 141 21.61 -14.62 39.90
CA LEU A 141 20.31 -14.16 40.39
C LEU A 141 19.29 -15.32 40.32
N GLU A 142 19.68 -16.46 40.86
CA GLU A 142 18.80 -17.54 41.27
C GLU A 142 19.42 -18.20 42.51
N GLU A 143 19.32 -17.49 43.62
CA GLU A 143 19.06 -18.04 44.97
C GLU A 143 18.40 -16.94 45.81
#